data_AF-A0A3N5JNM9-F1
#
_entry.id   AF-A0A3N5JNM9-F1
#
_cell.length_a   1.000
_cell.length_b   1.000
_cell.length_c   1.000
_cell.angle_alpha   90.00
_cell.angle_beta   90.00
_cell.angle_gamma   90.00
#
_symmetry.space_group_name_H-M   'P 1'
#
loop_
_entity.id
_entity.type
_entity.pdbx_description
1 polymer ?
#
loop_
_entity_poly.entity_id
_entity_poly.type
_entity_poly.pdbx_seq_one_letter_code
_entity_poly.pdbx_strand_id
1 'polypeptide(L)'
;MKSRTKNNIWKFAAAAILVMAVYNFFGNVLTEVFVMPVNAWYIAPFLLLLLSIAVMPFIDRHWWEKNYPLVAFVLGFIVVFYYSFSLHNTPRLFLTSDEYISFISLIG
;
A
#
# COMPACT_ATOMS: atom_id res chain seq x y z
N MET A 1 -54.95 -2.64 -19.92
CA MET A 1 -53.77 -1.79 -20.22
C MET A 1 -52.48 -2.24 -19.48
N LYS A 2 -52.26 -3.56 -19.24
CA LYS A 2 -51.17 -4.10 -18.36
C LYS A 2 -50.10 -4.95 -19.09
N SER A 3 -50.21 -5.10 -20.41
CA SER A 3 -49.41 -6.05 -21.20
C SER A 3 -48.08 -5.47 -21.73
N ARG A 4 -48.03 -4.15 -22.01
CA ARG A 4 -46.86 -3.52 -22.68
C ARG A 4 -45.65 -3.29 -21.77
N THR A 5 -45.86 -3.18 -20.44
CA THR A 5 -44.79 -2.92 -19.47
C THR A 5 -43.96 -4.15 -19.12
N LYS A 6 -44.55 -5.36 -19.12
CA LYS A 6 -43.82 -6.60 -18.79
C LYS A 6 -42.69 -6.90 -19.78
N ASN A 7 -42.89 -6.67 -21.08
CA ASN A 7 -41.86 -6.94 -22.09
C ASN A 7 -40.63 -6.04 -21.99
N ASN A 8 -40.78 -4.81 -21.51
CA ASN A 8 -39.65 -3.91 -21.34
C ASN A 8 -38.83 -4.31 -20.10
N ILE A 9 -39.50 -4.70 -19.01
CA ILE A 9 -38.86 -5.14 -17.76
C ILE A 9 -37.96 -6.36 -18.02
N TRP A 10 -38.43 -7.36 -18.77
CA TRP A 10 -37.62 -8.54 -19.10
C TRP A 10 -36.43 -8.22 -19.99
N LYS A 11 -36.55 -7.27 -20.92
CA LYS A 11 -35.42 -6.80 -21.74
C LYS A 11 -34.37 -6.06 -20.90
N PHE A 12 -34.80 -5.22 -19.96
CA PHE A 12 -33.90 -4.55 -19.01
C PHE A 12 -33.22 -5.55 -18.08
N ALA A 13 -33.96 -6.53 -17.55
CA ALA A 13 -33.38 -7.59 -16.71
C ALA A 13 -32.36 -8.43 -17.48
N ALA A 14 -32.68 -8.85 -18.71
CA ALA A 14 -31.75 -9.58 -19.57
C ALA A 14 -30.50 -8.75 -19.91
N ALA A 15 -30.66 -7.45 -20.21
CA ALA A 15 -29.54 -6.55 -20.46
C ALA A 15 -28.68 -6.37 -19.20
N ALA A 16 -29.28 -6.20 -18.02
CA ALA A 16 -28.55 -6.08 -16.77
C ALA A 16 -27.79 -7.36 -16.41
N ILE A 17 -28.40 -8.52 -16.59
CA ILE A 17 -27.75 -9.83 -16.39
C ILE A 17 -26.59 -10.00 -17.37
N LEU A 18 -26.75 -9.60 -18.63
CA LEU A 18 -25.71 -9.69 -19.65
C LEU A 18 -24.55 -8.74 -19.32
N VAL A 19 -24.82 -7.50 -18.92
CA VAL A 19 -23.80 -6.54 -18.48
C VAL A 19 -23.05 -7.07 -17.25
N MET A 20 -23.77 -7.63 -16.28
CA MET A 20 -23.15 -8.24 -15.09
C MET A 20 -22.27 -9.44 -15.46
N ALA A 21 -22.74 -10.31 -16.37
CA ALA A 21 -21.97 -11.46 -16.82
C ALA A 21 -20.70 -11.05 -17.58
N VAL A 22 -20.79 -10.03 -18.45
CA VAL A 22 -19.65 -9.46 -19.16
C VAL A 22 -18.65 -8.84 -18.18
N TYR A 23 -19.12 -8.05 -17.22
CA TYR A 23 -18.26 -7.44 -16.20
C TYR A 23 -17.53 -8.50 -15.37
N ASN A 24 -18.23 -9.52 -14.90
CA ASN A 24 -17.63 -10.62 -14.15
C ASN A 24 -16.64 -11.42 -15.01
N PHE A 25 -16.98 -11.71 -16.27
CA PHE A 25 -16.11 -12.46 -17.17
C PHE A 25 -14.79 -11.71 -17.45
N PHE A 26 -14.88 -10.43 -17.83
CA PHE A 26 -13.69 -9.59 -18.02
C PHE A 26 -12.92 -9.37 -16.72
N GLY A 27 -13.59 -9.20 -15.58
CA GLY A 27 -12.95 -9.10 -14.28
C GLY A 27 -12.10 -10.33 -13.95
N ASN A 28 -12.60 -11.54 -14.23
CA ASN A 28 -11.83 -12.76 -13.99
C ASN A 28 -10.70 -12.99 -15.03
N VAL A 29 -10.91 -12.58 -16.29
CA VAL A 29 -9.90 -12.73 -17.37
C VAL A 29 -8.76 -11.70 -17.27
N LEU A 30 -9.03 -10.50 -16.77
CA LEU A 30 -8.04 -9.42 -16.63
C LEU A 30 -7.25 -9.47 -15.31
N THR A 31 -7.69 -10.29 -14.35
CA THR A 31 -7.19 -10.30 -12.97
C THR A 31 -6.56 -11.64 -12.61
N GLU A 32 -5.65 -12.16 -13.44
CA GLU A 32 -4.64 -13.11 -12.96
C GLU A 32 -3.57 -12.35 -12.16
N VAL A 33 -3.98 -11.81 -11.02
CA VAL A 33 -3.06 -11.16 -10.09
C VAL A 33 -2.34 -12.30 -9.39
N PHE A 34 -1.13 -12.60 -9.84
CA PHE A 34 -0.21 -13.48 -9.14
C PHE A 34 0.09 -12.85 -7.77
N VAL A 35 -0.73 -13.20 -6.76
CA VAL A 35 -0.53 -12.76 -5.37
C VAL A 35 0.68 -13.51 -4.85
N MET A 36 1.86 -12.88 -4.98
CA MET A 36 3.02 -13.36 -4.25
C MET A 36 2.69 -13.28 -2.76
N PRO A 37 2.82 -14.38 -2.00
CA PRO A 37 2.57 -14.35 -0.57
C PRO A 37 3.48 -13.28 0.04
N VAL A 38 2.86 -12.29 0.70
CA VAL A 38 3.59 -11.28 1.47
C VAL A 38 4.41 -12.05 2.51
N ASN A 39 5.72 -12.08 2.29
CA ASN A 39 6.64 -12.68 3.24
C ASN A 39 6.78 -11.74 4.43
N ALA A 40 6.59 -12.26 5.65
CA ALA A 40 6.66 -11.48 6.88
C ALA A 40 8.02 -10.76 7.06
N TRP A 41 9.07 -11.21 6.36
CA TRP A 41 10.40 -10.56 6.36
C TRP A 41 10.39 -9.11 5.86
N TYR A 42 9.36 -8.69 5.12
CA TYR A 42 9.23 -7.29 4.69
C TYR A 42 8.85 -6.34 5.84
N ILE A 43 8.32 -6.85 6.95
CA ILE A 43 7.97 -6.03 8.13
C ILE A 43 9.19 -5.79 9.04
N ALA A 44 10.26 -6.56 8.88
CA ALA A 44 11.48 -6.49 9.70
C ALA A 44 12.02 -5.05 9.91
N PRO A 45 12.21 -4.21 8.87
CA PRO A 45 12.71 -2.84 9.05
C PRO A 45 11.74 -1.95 9.86
N PHE A 46 10.43 -2.16 9.74
CA PHE A 46 9.43 -1.43 10.51
C PHE A 46 9.44 -1.85 11.99
N LEU A 47 9.55 -3.16 12.23
CA LEU A 47 9.68 -3.72 13.59
C LEU A 47 10.95 -3.20 14.29
N LEU A 48 12.05 -3.11 13.55
CA LEU A 48 13.33 -2.59 14.04
C LEU A 48 13.23 -1.10 14.39
N LEU A 49 12.58 -0.30 13.54
CA LEU A 49 12.28 1.10 13.82
C LEU A 49 11.46 1.25 15.12
N LEU A 50 10.37 0.50 15.27
CA LEU A 50 9.53 0.52 16.47
C LEU A 50 10.28 0.10 17.73
N LEU A 51 11.06 -0.98 17.65
CA LEU A 51 11.90 -1.42 18.76
C LEU A 51 12.92 -0.35 19.13
N SER A 52 13.54 0.30 18.14
CA SER A 52 14.54 1.33 18.42
C SER A 52 13.93 2.56 19.09
N ILE A 53 12.77 3.06 18.65
CA ILE A 53 12.10 4.20 19.30
C ILE A 53 11.51 3.84 20.66
N ALA A 54 11.17 2.56 20.89
CA ALA A 54 10.65 2.09 22.16
C ALA A 54 11.77 1.85 23.19
N VAL A 55 12.91 1.30 22.80
CA VAL A 55 13.98 0.89 23.72
C VAL A 55 14.93 2.05 24.05
N MET A 56 15.29 2.89 23.08
CA MET A 56 16.20 4.02 23.29
C MET A 56 15.80 4.99 24.42
N PRO A 57 14.54 5.45 24.54
CA PRO A 57 14.15 6.36 25.61
C PRO A 57 14.20 5.72 27.01
N PHE A 58 14.21 4.38 27.12
CA PHE A 58 14.36 3.68 28.40
C PHE A 58 15.82 3.55 28.85
N ILE A 59 16.78 3.59 27.92
CA ILE A 59 18.21 3.46 28.26
C ILE A 59 18.76 4.79 28.75
N ASP A 60 18.58 5.87 27.97
CA ASP A 60 19.16 7.16 28.32
C ASP A 60 18.39 8.34 27.70
N ARG A 61 17.37 8.82 28.42
CA ARG A 61 16.47 9.88 27.94
C ARG A 61 17.20 11.19 27.63
N HIS A 62 18.18 11.57 28.43
CA HIS A 62 18.90 12.84 28.29
C HIS A 62 19.79 12.85 27.04
N TRP A 63 20.39 11.70 26.71
CA TRP A 63 21.14 11.52 25.48
C TRP A 63 20.23 11.40 24.25
N TRP A 64 19.09 10.71 24.40
CA TRP A 64 18.10 10.53 23.33
C TRP A 64 17.51 11.84 22.85
N GLU A 65 17.10 12.74 23.76
CA GLU A 65 16.53 14.05 23.37
C GLU A 65 17.49 14.88 22.50
N LYS A 66 18.80 14.76 22.73
CA LYS A 66 19.84 15.47 21.95
C LYS A 66 20.19 14.79 20.62
N ASN A 67 20.16 13.45 20.58
CA ASN A 67 20.61 12.66 19.42
C ASN A 67 19.47 12.06 18.60
N TYR A 68 18.21 12.30 18.99
CA TYR A 68 17.01 11.85 18.31
C TYR A 68 17.03 12.06 16.79
N PRO A 69 17.35 13.26 16.26
CA PRO A 69 17.36 13.47 14.81
C PRO A 69 18.43 12.63 14.10
N LEU A 70 19.59 12.41 14.73
CA LEU A 70 20.67 11.60 14.15
C LEU A 70 20.28 10.12 14.13
N VAL A 71 19.70 9.61 15.22
CA VAL A 71 19.28 8.20 15.27
C VAL A 71 18.12 7.93 14.33
N ALA A 72 17.13 8.83 14.26
CA ALA A 72 16.04 8.72 13.30
C ALA A 72 16.57 8.68 11.85
N PHE A 73 17.56 9.52 11.53
CA PHE A 73 18.20 9.53 10.22
C PHE A 73 18.95 8.23 9.93
N VAL A 74 19.74 7.71 10.87
CA VAL A 74 20.49 6.45 10.72
C VAL A 74 19.55 5.25 10.54
N LEU A 75 18.50 5.16 11.36
CA LEU A 75 17.50 4.09 11.23
C LEU A 75 16.74 4.16 9.91
N GLY A 76 16.34 5.38 9.50
CA GLY A 76 15.71 5.60 8.20
C GLY A 76 16.63 5.17 7.05
N PHE A 77 17.92 5.50 7.13
CA PHE A 77 18.91 5.07 6.15
C PHE A 77 19.05 3.55 6.07
N ILE A 78 19.09 2.86 7.22
CA ILE A 78 19.12 1.39 7.28
C ILE A 78 17.90 0.78 6.60
N VAL A 79 16.70 1.35 6.80
CA VAL A 79 15.47 0.89 6.14
C VAL A 79 15.57 1.08 4.62
N VAL A 80 15.98 2.25 4.15
CA VAL A 80 16.16 2.52 2.71
C VAL A 80 17.14 1.52 2.09
N PHE A 81 18.26 1.25 2.78
CA PHE A 81 19.26 0.29 2.32
C PHE A 81 18.70 -1.14 2.29
N TYR A 82 18.03 -1.57 3.36
CA TYR A 82 17.43 -2.91 3.45
C TYR A 82 16.43 -3.16 2.31
N TYR A 83 15.57 -2.19 2.00
CA TYR A 83 14.61 -2.30 0.90
C TYR A 83 15.27 -2.20 -0.48
N SER A 84 16.26 -1.32 -0.66
CA SER A 84 16.97 -1.18 -1.93
C SER A 84 17.70 -2.47 -2.32
N PHE A 85 18.35 -3.14 -1.35
CA PHE A 85 19.09 -4.38 -1.58
C PHE A 85 18.23 -5.66 -1.53
N SER A 86 17.18 -5.73 -0.70
CA SER A 86 16.33 -6.94 -0.65
C SER A 86 15.31 -7.02 -1.78
N LEU A 87 14.76 -5.89 -2.22
CA LEU A 87 13.64 -5.91 -3.17
C LEU A 87 14.08 -5.74 -4.64
N HIS A 88 15.30 -5.23 -4.91
CA HIS A 88 15.78 -4.89 -6.26
C HIS A 88 14.79 -4.08 -7.12
N ASN A 89 13.77 -3.49 -6.49
CA ASN A 89 12.68 -2.75 -7.11
C ASN A 89 12.75 -1.28 -6.70
N THR A 90 13.93 -0.71 -6.89
CA THR A 90 14.25 0.71 -6.70
C THR A 90 13.24 1.67 -7.33
N PRO A 91 12.65 1.41 -8.52
CA PRO A 91 11.67 2.32 -9.11
C PRO A 91 10.44 2.56 -8.22
N ARG A 92 9.99 1.52 -7.50
CA ARG A 92 8.83 1.63 -6.61
C ARG A 92 9.12 2.49 -5.38
N LEU A 93 10.34 2.44 -4.85
CA LEU A 93 10.76 3.29 -3.74
C LEU A 93 10.77 4.78 -4.14
N PHE A 94 11.29 5.11 -5.33
CA PHE A 94 11.30 6.48 -5.84
C PHE A 94 9.88 7.00 -6.08
N LEU A 95 9.02 6.21 -6.74
CA LEU A 95 7.62 6.60 -6.98
C LEU A 95 6.88 6.93 -5.68
N THR A 96 7.04 6.09 -4.65
CA THR A 96 6.38 6.33 -3.36
C THR A 96 6.98 7.57 -2.66
N SER A 97 8.28 7.82 -2.83
CA SER A 97 8.94 9.00 -2.26
C SER A 97 8.42 10.30 -2.87
N ASP A 98 8.21 10.32 -4.19
CA ASP A 98 7.65 11.48 -4.89
C ASP A 98 6.21 11.81 -4.42
N GLU A 99 5.41 10.78 -4.16
CA GLU A 99 4.08 10.93 -3.56
C GLU A 99 4.16 11.56 -2.17
N TYR A 100 5.05 11.06 -1.30
CA TYR A 100 5.24 11.60 0.05
C TYR A 100 5.73 13.05 0.06
N ILE A 101 6.70 13.39 -0.80
CA ILE A 101 7.20 14.76 -0.93
C ILE A 101 6.07 15.70 -1.37
N SER A 102 5.26 15.26 -2.34
CA SER A 102 4.09 16.02 -2.80
C SER A 102 3.07 16.24 -1.69
N PHE A 103 2.78 15.23 -0.87
CA PHE A 103 1.90 15.37 0.29
C PHE A 103 2.47 16.32 1.35
N ILE A 104 3.75 16.22 1.68
CA ILE A 104 4.41 17.10 2.66
C ILE A 104 4.41 18.54 2.15
N SER A 105 4.66 18.76 0.87
CA SER A 105 4.63 20.10 0.26
C SER A 105 3.21 20.69 0.17
N LEU A 106 2.16 19.87 0.16
CA LEU A 106 0.77 20.32 0.11
C LEU A 106 0.22 20.67 1.50
N ILE A 107 0.67 19.95 2.54
CA ILE A 107 0.20 20.10 3.93
C ILE A 107 1.10 21.05 4.75
N GLY A 108 2.40 21.11 4.45
CA GLY A 108 3.38 21.97 5.11
C GLY A 108 3.26 23.43 4.70
#